data_AF-A0AAP4KEE6-F1
#
_entry.id   AF-A0AAP4KEE6-F1
#
_cell.length_a   1.000
_cell.length_b   1.000
_cell.length_c   1.000
_cell.angle_alpha   90.00
_cell.angle_beta   90.00
_cell.angle_gamma   90.00
#
_symmetry.space_group_name_H-M   'P 1'
#
loop_
_entity.id
_entity.type
_entity.pdbx_description
1 polymer ?
#
loop_
_entity_poly.entity_id
_entity_poly.type
_entity_poly.pdbx_seq_one_letter_code
_entity_poly.pdbx_strand_id
1 'polypeptide(L)'
;MHVDTLIELAIQRSLRGSLRGLAEQMGVSSGIVSQWKLGNKPIPDERIQQLARIAGQEAGPWLLLIHSEQDQGDLGREWAKLYKRLGMAALALVLCIGAALPGRAEAAVLREIHHAFTLNAADITLTVYTLCEVAC
;
A
#
# COMPACT_ATOMS: atom_id res chain seq x y z
N MET A 1 -5.57 -5.97 -11.72
CA MET A 1 -5.36 -6.72 -10.45
C MET A 1 -4.28 -5.99 -9.68
N HIS A 2 -4.39 -5.89 -8.36
CA HIS A 2 -3.42 -5.13 -7.55
C HIS A 2 -2.01 -5.74 -7.62
N VAL A 3 -1.91 -7.05 -7.84
CA VAL A 3 -0.64 -7.75 -8.07
C VAL A 3 0.17 -7.15 -9.22
N ASP A 4 -0.49 -6.79 -10.32
CA ASP A 4 0.20 -6.26 -11.50
C ASP A 4 0.84 -4.90 -11.20
N THR A 5 0.05 -4.01 -10.60
CA THR A 5 0.51 -2.68 -10.16
C THR A 5 1.70 -2.78 -9.20
N LEU A 6 1.65 -3.71 -8.24
CA LEU A 6 2.76 -3.92 -7.31
C LEU A 6 4.03 -4.40 -8.02
N ILE A 7 3.89 -5.31 -8.99
CA ILE A 7 5.01 -5.81 -9.80
C ILE A 7 5.61 -4.67 -10.65
N GLU A 8 4.78 -3.81 -11.24
CA GLU A 8 5.26 -2.66 -12.03
C GLU A 8 6.02 -1.65 -11.18
N LEU A 9 5.51 -1.32 -9.98
CA LEU A 9 6.22 -0.47 -9.02
C LEU A 9 7.55 -1.09 -8.59
N ALA A 10 7.55 -2.41 -8.34
CA ALA A 10 8.78 -3.12 -8.01
C ALA A 10 9.79 -3.14 -9.17
N ILE A 11 9.32 -3.26 -10.42
CA ILE A 11 10.18 -3.18 -11.61
C ILE A 11 10.87 -1.82 -11.69
N GLN A 12 10.13 -0.73 -11.49
CA GLN A 12 10.67 0.64 -11.57
C GLN A 12 11.81 0.88 -10.58
N ARG A 13 11.77 0.23 -9.41
CA ARG A 13 12.78 0.34 -8.35
C ARG A 13 13.79 -0.82 -8.31
N SER A 14 13.65 -1.79 -9.21
CA SER A 14 14.56 -2.94 -9.31
C SER A 14 15.89 -2.57 -9.96
N LEU A 15 16.93 -3.36 -9.66
CA LEU A 15 18.32 -3.17 -10.13
C LEU A 15 18.48 -2.94 -11.64
N ARG A 16 17.64 -3.57 -12.48
CA ARG A 16 17.75 -3.51 -13.95
C ARG A 16 16.49 -2.96 -14.62
N GLY A 17 15.57 -2.35 -13.87
CA GLY A 17 14.35 -1.76 -14.42
C GLY A 17 13.52 -2.72 -15.27
N SER A 18 13.58 -4.03 -15.02
CA SER A 18 12.96 -5.04 -15.89
C SER A 18 12.43 -6.24 -15.10
N LEU A 19 11.42 -6.92 -15.66
CA LEU A 19 10.81 -8.11 -15.05
C LEU A 19 11.85 -9.22 -14.75
N ARG A 20 12.83 -9.40 -15.66
CA ARG A 20 13.92 -10.35 -15.48
C ARG A 20 14.83 -9.94 -14.32
N GLY A 21 15.24 -8.67 -14.26
CA GLY A 21 16.05 -8.16 -13.16
C GLY A 21 15.33 -8.26 -11.80
N LEU A 22 14.04 -7.98 -11.77
CA LEU A 22 13.22 -8.16 -10.57
C LEU A 22 13.17 -9.63 -10.14
N ALA A 23 12.94 -10.56 -11.09
CA ALA A 23 12.90 -11.99 -10.80
C ALA A 23 14.24 -12.51 -10.25
N GLU A 24 15.36 -12.09 -10.86
CA GLU A 24 16.72 -12.37 -10.38
C GLU A 24 16.93 -11.84 -8.95
N GLN A 25 16.56 -10.59 -8.69
CA GLN A 25 16.66 -9.97 -7.35
C GLN A 25 15.79 -10.70 -6.31
N MET A 26 14.66 -11.26 -6.72
CA MET A 26 13.78 -12.03 -5.85
C MET A 26 14.19 -13.51 -5.69
N GLY A 27 15.17 -13.99 -6.46
CA GLY A 27 15.59 -15.38 -6.49
C GLY A 27 14.52 -16.33 -7.05
N VAL A 28 13.69 -15.86 -7.99
CA VAL A 28 12.62 -16.65 -8.62
C VAL A 28 12.75 -16.60 -10.15
N SER A 29 12.10 -17.52 -10.86
CA SER A 29 12.10 -17.48 -12.33
C SER A 29 11.21 -16.35 -12.85
N SER A 30 11.61 -15.70 -13.94
CA SER A 30 10.79 -14.65 -14.58
C SER A 30 9.43 -15.18 -15.06
N GLY A 31 9.34 -16.47 -15.37
CA GLY A 31 8.09 -17.15 -15.72
C GLY A 31 7.11 -17.19 -14.55
N ILE A 32 7.59 -17.43 -13.32
CA ILE A 32 6.75 -17.40 -12.11
C ILE A 32 6.20 -15.99 -11.88
N VAL A 33 7.02 -14.94 -12.00
CA VAL A 33 6.56 -13.56 -11.85
C VAL A 33 5.53 -13.20 -12.93
N SER A 34 5.74 -13.67 -14.15
CA SER A 34 4.75 -13.49 -15.23
C SER A 34 3.43 -14.22 -14.93
N GLN A 35 3.46 -15.42 -14.34
CA GLN A 35 2.24 -16.13 -13.95
C GLN A 35 1.48 -15.41 -12.84
N TRP A 36 2.18 -14.77 -11.89
CA TRP A 36 1.54 -13.91 -10.88
C TRP A 36 0.88 -12.70 -11.53
N LYS A 37 1.58 -12.01 -12.45
CA LYS A 37 1.05 -10.85 -13.18
C LYS A 37 -0.21 -11.20 -13.98
N LEU A 38 -0.25 -12.38 -14.59
CA LEU A 38 -1.41 -12.87 -15.35
C LEU A 38 -2.55 -13.42 -14.46
N GLY A 39 -2.36 -13.52 -13.15
CA GLY A 39 -3.35 -14.12 -12.23
C GLY A 39 -3.49 -15.64 -12.35
N ASN A 40 -2.64 -16.30 -13.16
CA ASN A 40 -2.67 -17.75 -13.36
C ASN A 40 -2.21 -18.53 -12.12
N LYS A 41 -1.46 -17.87 -11.24
CA LYS A 41 -0.98 -18.45 -9.97
C LYS A 41 -1.13 -17.41 -8.86
N PRO A 42 -1.71 -17.76 -7.71
CA PRO A 42 -1.73 -16.86 -6.55
C PRO A 42 -0.30 -16.60 -6.08
N ILE A 43 -0.02 -15.34 -5.75
CA ILE A 43 1.27 -14.92 -5.21
C ILE A 43 1.25 -15.11 -3.68
N PRO A 44 2.25 -15.82 -3.10
CA PRO A 44 2.34 -15.99 -1.65
C PRO A 44 2.59 -14.68 -0.90
N ASP A 45 2.12 -14.58 0.33
CA ASP A 45 2.24 -13.40 1.19
C ASP A 45 3.68 -12.93 1.38
N GLU A 46 4.63 -13.86 1.54
CA GLU A 46 6.05 -13.50 1.68
C GLU A 46 6.59 -12.82 0.43
N ARG A 47 6.06 -13.18 -0.74
CA ARG A 47 6.45 -12.59 -2.03
C ARG A 47 5.79 -11.23 -2.24
N ILE A 48 4.55 -11.05 -1.74
CA ILE A 48 3.91 -9.73 -1.69
C ILE A 48 4.72 -8.78 -0.79
N GLN A 49 5.15 -9.24 0.39
CA GLN A 49 6.02 -8.44 1.27
C GLN A 49 7.34 -8.08 0.60
N GLN A 50 7.98 -9.05 -0.04
CA GLN A 50 9.25 -8.81 -0.73
C GLN A 50 9.10 -7.81 -1.88
N LEU A 51 8.03 -7.92 -2.67
CA LEU A 51 7.73 -6.96 -3.74
C LEU A 51 7.47 -5.56 -3.19
N ALA A 52 6.69 -5.42 -2.10
CA ALA A 52 6.44 -4.13 -1.47
C ALA A 52 7.74 -3.48 -0.97
N ARG A 53 8.64 -4.27 -0.38
CA ARG A 53 9.98 -3.79 0.04
C ARG A 53 10.82 -3.32 -1.14
N ILE A 54 10.87 -4.08 -2.24
CA ILE A 54 11.60 -3.68 -3.45
C ILE A 54 10.98 -2.42 -4.07
N ALA A 55 9.65 -2.35 -4.05
CA ALA A 55 8.89 -1.20 -4.48
C ALA A 55 9.01 -0.01 -3.52
N GLY A 56 9.68 -0.10 -2.36
CA GLY A 56 9.72 0.99 -1.37
C GLY A 56 8.30 1.43 -0.99
N GLN A 57 7.47 0.47 -0.58
CA GLN A 57 6.10 0.66 -0.14
C GLN A 57 5.85 -0.15 1.14
N GLU A 58 4.94 0.33 1.97
CA GLU A 58 4.46 -0.43 3.14
C GLU A 58 3.76 -1.72 2.72
N ALA A 59 4.17 -2.86 3.28
CA ALA A 59 3.69 -4.18 2.85
C ALA A 59 2.24 -4.48 3.29
N GLY A 60 1.80 -3.92 4.42
CA GLY A 60 0.49 -4.21 5.03
C GLY A 60 -0.70 -3.95 4.09
N PRO A 61 -0.82 -2.75 3.50
CA PRO A 61 -1.90 -2.45 2.54
C PRO A 61 -1.91 -3.39 1.34
N TRP A 62 -0.74 -3.71 0.77
CA TRP A 62 -0.63 -4.59 -0.38
C TRP A 62 -1.02 -6.04 -0.06
N LEU A 63 -0.61 -6.55 1.10
CA LEU A 63 -1.01 -7.86 1.60
C LEU A 63 -2.53 -7.95 1.69
N LEU A 64 -3.16 -7.00 2.37
CA LEU A 64 -4.62 -6.98 2.53
C LEU A 64 -5.36 -6.92 1.19
N LEU A 65 -4.95 -6.02 0.30
CA LEU A 65 -5.60 -5.85 -1.00
C LEU A 65 -5.48 -7.13 -1.83
N ILE A 66 -4.26 -7.63 -2.02
CA ILE A 66 -4.01 -8.79 -2.86
C ILE A 66 -4.60 -10.07 -2.25
N HIS A 67 -4.53 -10.26 -0.93
CA HIS A 67 -5.13 -11.40 -0.25
C HIS A 67 -6.65 -11.42 -0.46
N SER A 68 -7.30 -10.26 -0.32
CA SER A 68 -8.75 -10.15 -0.57
C SER A 68 -9.14 -10.44 -2.03
N GLU A 69 -8.25 -10.17 -3.00
CA GLU A 69 -8.46 -10.53 -4.41
C GLU A 69 -8.25 -12.03 -4.67
N GLN A 70 -7.30 -12.66 -3.98
CA GLN A 70 -6.96 -14.08 -4.15
C GLN A 70 -8.00 -14.99 -3.48
N ASP A 71 -8.56 -14.55 -2.35
CA ASP A 71 -9.62 -15.26 -1.65
C ASP A 71 -10.94 -15.18 -2.42
N GLN A 72 -11.13 -16.14 -3.33
CA GLN A 72 -12.38 -16.28 -4.07
C GLN A 72 -13.50 -16.73 -3.12
N GLY A 73 -14.36 -15.80 -2.70
CA GLY A 73 -15.54 -16.13 -1.87
C GLY A 73 -16.07 -14.99 -1.00
N ASP A 74 -16.87 -15.35 0.00
CA ASP A 74 -17.37 -14.42 1.02
C ASP A 74 -16.25 -13.85 1.89
N LEU A 75 -15.20 -14.64 2.13
CA LEU A 75 -14.09 -14.30 3.03
C LEU A 75 -13.33 -13.04 2.57
N GLY A 76 -12.93 -12.96 1.29
CA GLY A 76 -12.26 -11.77 0.76
C GLY A 76 -13.12 -10.49 0.87
N ARG A 77 -14.44 -10.62 0.71
CA ARG A 77 -15.38 -9.49 0.89
C ARG A 77 -15.50 -9.07 2.35
N GLU A 78 -15.45 -10.00 3.29
CA GLU A 78 -15.47 -9.70 4.72
C GLU A 78 -14.21 -8.95 5.15
N TRP A 79 -13.04 -9.37 4.66
CA TRP A 79 -11.78 -8.65 4.88
C TRP A 79 -11.85 -7.20 4.38
N ALA A 80 -12.31 -6.99 3.16
CA ALA A 80 -12.46 -5.64 2.60
C ALA A 80 -13.43 -4.76 3.42
N LYS A 81 -14.55 -5.35 3.88
CA LYS A 81 -15.53 -4.65 4.73
C LYS A 81 -14.94 -4.30 6.10
N LEU A 82 -14.21 -5.23 6.72
CA LEU A 82 -13.61 -5.04 8.04
C LEU A 82 -12.61 -3.87 8.01
N TYR A 83 -11.74 -3.85 7.00
CA TYR A 83 -10.77 -2.77 6.84
C TYR A 83 -11.45 -1.42 6.61
N LYS A 84 -12.46 -1.38 5.73
CA LYS A 84 -13.25 -0.15 5.50
C LYS A 84 -13.91 0.36 6.79
N ARG A 85 -14.46 -0.53 7.61
CA ARG A 85 -15.07 -0.17 8.90
C ARG A 85 -14.05 0.41 9.87
N LEU A 86 -12.87 -0.22 9.97
CA LEU A 86 -11.78 0.26 10.82
C LEU A 86 -11.27 1.64 10.37
N GLY A 87 -11.08 1.83 9.06
CA GLY A 87 -10.68 3.13 8.50
C GLY A 87 -11.71 4.23 8.78
N MET A 88 -13.00 3.94 8.62
CA MET A 88 -14.06 4.90 8.95
C MET A 88 -14.12 5.22 10.44
N ALA A 89 -13.94 4.23 11.31
CA ALA A 89 -13.92 4.43 12.76
C ALA A 89 -12.73 5.31 13.17
N ALA A 90 -11.54 5.04 12.63
CA ALA A 90 -10.35 5.87 12.90
C ALA A 90 -10.57 7.33 12.45
N LEU A 91 -11.12 7.54 11.26
CA LEU A 91 -11.45 8.87 10.76
C LEU A 91 -12.47 9.59 11.66
N ALA A 92 -13.52 8.88 12.08
CA ALA A 92 -14.52 9.43 12.99
C ALA A 92 -13.90 9.86 14.32
N LEU A 93 -12.99 9.06 14.89
CA LEU A 93 -12.27 9.43 16.11
C LEU A 93 -11.43 10.69 15.92
N VAL A 94 -10.68 10.79 14.82
CA VAL A 94 -9.88 11.99 14.50
C VAL A 94 -10.77 13.22 14.39
N LEU A 95 -11.93 13.12 13.72
CA LEU A 95 -12.88 14.23 13.57
C LEU A 95 -13.53 14.61 14.91
N CYS A 96 -13.91 13.63 15.74
CA CYS A 96 -14.47 13.90 17.07
C CYS A 96 -13.45 14.59 17.99
N ILE A 97 -12.18 14.15 17.97
CA ILE A 97 -11.10 14.79 18.74
C ILE A 97 -10.88 16.21 18.22
N GLY A 98 -10.78 16.39 16.88
CA GLY A 98 -10.59 17.70 16.25
C GLY A 98 -11.72 18.68 16.59
N ALA A 99 -12.98 18.24 16.57
CA ALA A 99 -14.13 19.07 16.91
C ALA A 99 -14.25 19.40 18.41
N ALA A 100 -13.62 18.62 19.29
CA ALA A 100 -13.65 18.82 20.74
C ALA A 100 -12.55 19.76 21.26
N LEU A 101 -11.57 20.15 20.43
CA LEU A 101 -10.46 21.02 20.81
C LEU A 101 -10.84 22.51 20.61
N PRO A 102 -10.86 23.35 21.67
CA PRO A 102 -11.11 24.78 21.52
C PRO A 102 -9.90 25.47 20.85
N GLY A 103 -10.17 26.42 19.95
CA GLY A 103 -9.31 27.00 18.89
C GLY A 103 -7.93 27.60 19.24
N ARG A 104 -7.35 27.29 20.41
CA ARG A 104 -5.96 27.64 20.79
C ARG A 104 -5.00 26.45 20.62
N ALA A 105 -5.54 25.23 20.57
CA ALA A 105 -4.79 23.99 20.39
C ALA A 105 -4.59 23.60 18.91
N GLU A 106 -5.27 24.29 17.98
CA GLU A 106 -5.20 24.00 16.54
C GLU A 106 -3.77 24.08 15.99
N ALA A 107 -2.94 25.03 16.43
CA ALA A 107 -1.57 25.18 15.92
C ALA A 107 -0.54 24.24 16.56
N ALA A 108 -0.74 23.85 17.82
CA ALA A 108 0.20 22.98 18.54
C ALA A 108 -0.05 21.50 18.19
N VAL A 109 -1.31 21.08 18.14
CA VAL A 109 -1.68 19.68 17.86
C VAL A 109 -1.52 19.35 16.38
N LEU A 110 -1.83 20.26 15.44
CA LEU A 110 -1.46 20.02 14.02
C LEU A 110 0.04 19.87 13.86
N ARG A 111 0.85 20.68 14.53
CA ARG A 111 2.31 20.61 14.44
C ARG A 111 2.87 19.31 15.02
N GLU A 112 2.28 18.81 16.10
CA GLU A 112 2.70 17.58 16.76
C GLU A 112 2.22 16.32 16.00
N ILE A 113 0.99 16.34 15.47
CA ILE A 113 0.49 15.30 14.54
C ILE A 113 1.30 15.33 13.23
N HIS A 114 1.63 16.51 12.70
CA HIS A 114 2.49 16.64 11.53
C HIS A 114 3.89 16.07 11.81
N HIS A 115 4.49 16.33 12.97
CA HIS A 115 5.77 15.73 13.35
C HIS A 115 5.70 14.20 13.51
N ALA A 116 4.65 13.66 14.12
CA ALA A 116 4.45 12.21 14.24
C ALA A 116 4.20 11.54 12.88
N PHE A 117 3.49 12.22 11.97
CA PHE A 117 3.21 11.73 10.63
C PHE A 117 4.46 11.82 9.73
N THR A 118 5.28 12.88 9.84
CA THR A 118 6.48 13.05 8.99
C THR A 118 7.55 11.96 9.12
N LEU A 119 7.58 11.21 10.23
CA LEU A 119 8.47 10.06 10.38
C LEU A 119 7.99 8.84 9.58
N ASN A 120 6.69 8.71 9.32
CA ASN A 120 6.11 7.67 8.45
C ASN A 120 5.77 8.17 7.03
N ALA A 121 5.71 9.49 6.82
CA ALA A 121 5.20 10.09 5.60
C ALA A 121 6.28 10.39 4.53
N ALA A 122 7.56 10.11 4.80
CA ALA A 122 8.56 10.08 3.74
C ALA A 122 8.22 9.03 2.64
N ASP A 123 7.38 8.04 2.96
CA ASP A 123 6.93 7.00 2.02
C ASP A 123 5.52 7.27 1.43
N ILE A 124 4.62 7.92 2.19
CA ILE A 124 3.20 8.11 1.80
C ILE A 124 2.94 9.46 1.11
N THR A 125 3.72 10.51 1.37
CA THR A 125 3.44 11.85 0.81
C THR A 125 3.79 11.93 -0.68
N LEU A 126 4.69 11.07 -1.17
CA LEU A 126 5.11 11.10 -2.58
C LEU A 126 4.04 10.52 -3.52
N THR A 127 3.16 9.63 -3.04
CA THR A 127 2.09 9.01 -3.83
C THR A 127 0.82 9.88 -3.91
N VAL A 128 0.56 10.74 -2.93
CA VAL A 128 -0.60 11.66 -2.97
C VAL A 128 -0.32 12.90 -3.83
N TYR A 129 0.91 13.44 -3.80
CA TYR A 129 1.28 14.61 -4.61
C TYR A 129 1.40 14.28 -6.11
N THR A 130 1.97 13.11 -6.48
CA THR A 130 2.10 12.73 -7.91
C THR A 130 0.76 12.43 -8.60
N LEU A 131 -0.26 11.96 -7.87
CA LEU A 131 -1.59 11.76 -8.45
C LEU A 131 -2.36 13.08 -8.67
N CYS A 132 -2.01 14.14 -7.93
CA CYS A 132 -2.62 15.45 -8.10
C CYS A 132 -2.03 16.24 -9.29
N GLU A 133 -0.78 15.98 -9.68
CA GLU A 133 -0.14 16.66 -10.81
C GLU A 133 -0.43 16.04 -12.19
N VAL A 134 -0.86 14.78 -12.26
CA VAL A 134 -1.22 14.11 -13.55
C VAL A 134 -2.67 14.40 -13.97
N ALA A 135 -3.47 15.05 -13.11
CA ALA A 135 -4.87 15.40 -13.35
C ALA A 135 -5.11 16.89 -13.65
N CYS A 136 -4.06 17.68 -13.92
CA CYS A 136 -4.16 19.04 -14.44
C CYS A 136 -3.54 19.15 -15.83
#